data_AF-D6AUL4-F1
#
_entry.id   AF-D6AUL4-F1
#
_cell.length_a   1.000
_cell.length_b   1.000
_cell.length_c   1.000
_cell.angle_alpha   90.00
_cell.angle_beta   90.00
_cell.angle_gamma   90.00
#
_symmetry.space_group_name_H-M   'P 1'
#
loop_
_entity.id
_entity.type
_entity.pdbx_description
1 polymer ?
#
loop_
_entity_poly.entity_id
_entity_poly.type
_entity_poly.pdbx_seq_one_letter_code
_entity_poly.pdbx_strand_id
1 'polypeptide(L)'
;MVLKTFGWSFAVTALGLVAAIFYGGWQAFGIVAILSVLEISLSFDNAVINAGILKKMNAFWQKIFLTIGILIAVFGMRLVFPVVIVAVSAKLGPIEAIDLSFNDPDKYKELVTDAHPSIAAFGGMFLLMIFLDFIFDEDRDIHWLRWIERPLAKLGKVDMLSVCVALIILLITAMTFATQAHQHGGGHVDKSATVMLSGIAGLITYLIVGGLSG
;
A
#
# COMPACT_ATOMS: atom_id res chain seq x y z
N MET A 1 -16.75 -3.48 32.00
CA MET A 1 -16.73 -4.27 30.76
C MET A 1 -15.60 -3.81 29.84
N VAL A 2 -15.53 -2.52 29.50
CA VAL A 2 -14.46 -1.92 28.66
C VAL A 2 -13.04 -2.21 29.18
N LEU A 3 -12.74 -1.95 30.45
CA LEU A 3 -11.41 -2.20 31.03
C LEU A 3 -11.01 -3.68 31.10
N LYS A 4 -11.98 -4.61 31.14
CA LYS A 4 -11.68 -6.06 31.11
C LYS A 4 -11.34 -6.55 29.71
N THR A 5 -11.93 -5.95 28.67
CA THR A 5 -11.69 -6.34 27.27
C THR A 5 -10.49 -5.59 26.66
N PHE A 6 -10.34 -4.31 26.96
CA PHE A 6 -9.32 -3.43 26.37
C PHE A 6 -8.17 -3.09 27.33
N GLY A 7 -8.14 -3.65 28.54
CA GLY A 7 -7.13 -3.31 29.54
C GLY A 7 -5.70 -3.50 29.03
N TRP A 8 -5.44 -4.60 28.32
CA TRP A 8 -4.15 -4.83 27.67
C TRP A 8 -3.85 -3.82 26.55
N SER A 9 -4.84 -3.47 25.73
CA SER A 9 -4.68 -2.47 24.68
C SER A 9 -4.32 -1.10 25.27
N PHE A 10 -5.03 -0.65 26.30
CA PHE A 10 -4.72 0.60 26.99
C PHE A 10 -3.34 0.59 27.66
N ALA A 11 -2.94 -0.53 28.26
CA ALA A 11 -1.62 -0.67 28.85
C ALA A 11 -0.51 -0.55 27.79
N VAL A 12 -0.66 -1.23 26.65
CA VAL A 12 0.31 -1.15 25.53
C VAL A 12 0.36 0.27 24.95
N THR A 13 -0.78 0.93 24.76
CA THR A 13 -0.82 2.32 24.30
C THR A 13 -0.13 3.25 25.30
N ALA A 14 -0.39 3.10 26.59
CA ALA A 14 0.26 3.91 27.62
C ALA A 14 1.78 3.68 27.65
N LEU A 15 2.23 2.44 27.55
CA LEU A 15 3.65 2.11 27.45
C LEU A 15 4.30 2.73 26.22
N GLY A 16 3.64 2.68 25.06
CA GLY A 16 4.14 3.30 23.83
C GLY A 16 4.26 4.83 23.95
N LEU A 17 3.26 5.48 24.54
CA LEU A 17 3.28 6.92 24.79
C LEU A 17 4.38 7.32 25.78
N VAL A 18 4.58 6.54 26.84
CA VAL A 18 5.66 6.76 27.80
C VAL A 18 7.03 6.57 27.13
N ALA A 19 7.19 5.53 26.32
CA ALA A 19 8.41 5.31 25.55
C ALA A 19 8.72 6.48 24.59
N ALA A 20 7.70 7.09 23.98
CA ALA A 20 7.85 8.27 23.14
C ALA A 20 8.42 9.47 23.91
N ILE A 21 7.98 9.68 25.17
CA ILE A 21 8.52 10.73 26.04
C ILE A 21 10.01 10.49 26.32
N PHE A 22 10.39 9.24 26.63
CA PHE A 22 11.79 8.91 26.89
C PHE A 22 12.69 9.07 25.66
N TYR A 23 12.16 8.80 24.46
CA TYR A 23 12.94 8.87 23.23
C TYR A 23 13.10 10.29 22.67
N GLY A 24 12.02 11.08 22.65
CA GLY A 24 12.01 12.40 21.99
C GLY A 24 11.23 13.48 22.73
N GLY A 25 11.03 13.31 24.04
CA GLY A 25 10.38 14.29 24.91
C GLY A 25 8.91 14.55 24.57
N TRP A 26 8.43 15.73 24.93
CA TRP A 26 7.02 16.09 24.76
C TRP A 26 6.59 16.26 23.30
N GLN A 27 7.51 16.59 22.40
CA GLN A 27 7.23 16.69 20.97
C GLN A 27 6.95 15.30 20.37
N ALA A 28 7.79 14.30 20.66
CA ALA A 28 7.56 12.92 20.23
C ALA A 28 6.28 12.35 20.82
N PHE A 29 5.97 12.62 22.09
CA PHE A 29 4.69 12.24 22.70
C PHE A 29 3.50 12.80 21.93
N GLY A 30 3.51 14.10 21.60
CA GLY A 30 2.44 14.74 20.84
C GLY A 30 2.24 14.10 19.46
N ILE A 31 3.34 13.88 18.73
CA ILE A 31 3.32 13.24 17.41
C ILE A 31 2.77 11.81 17.51
N VAL A 32 3.31 11.00 18.42
CA VAL A 32 2.88 9.60 18.59
C VAL A 32 1.42 9.52 19.05
N ALA A 33 0.95 10.42 19.92
CA ALA A 33 -0.44 10.47 20.33
C ALA A 33 -1.38 10.77 19.15
N ILE A 34 -1.07 11.79 18.35
CA ILE A 34 -1.86 12.15 17.17
C ILE A 34 -1.86 10.99 16.16
N LEU A 35 -0.69 10.43 15.84
CA LEU A 35 -0.57 9.29 14.93
C LEU A 35 -1.31 8.06 15.46
N SER A 36 -1.29 7.81 16.77
CA SER A 36 -2.04 6.69 17.37
C SER A 36 -3.54 6.86 17.18
N VAL A 37 -4.09 8.05 17.41
CA VAL A 37 -5.53 8.31 17.20
C VAL A 37 -5.89 8.16 15.72
N LEU A 38 -5.08 8.72 14.83
CA LEU A 38 -5.28 8.62 13.38
C LEU A 38 -5.25 7.16 12.92
N GLU A 39 -4.24 6.40 13.36
CA GLU A 39 -4.07 4.99 12.98
C GLU A 39 -5.21 4.10 13.50
N ILE A 40 -5.65 4.31 14.74
CA ILE A 40 -6.80 3.57 15.32
C ILE A 40 -8.07 3.87 14.52
N SER A 41 -8.29 5.14 14.16
CA SER A 41 -9.49 5.56 13.41
C SER A 41 -9.51 4.92 12.02
N LEU A 42 -8.42 5.04 11.26
CA LEU A 42 -8.30 4.45 9.92
C LEU A 42 -8.31 2.91 9.94
N SER A 43 -7.75 2.30 10.99
CA SER A 43 -7.77 0.85 11.15
C SER A 43 -9.17 0.33 11.50
N PHE A 44 -10.02 1.12 12.14
CA PHE A 44 -11.36 0.71 12.54
C PHE A 44 -12.26 0.47 11.31
N ASP A 45 -12.25 1.38 10.34
CA ASP A 45 -13.04 1.23 9.10
C ASP A 45 -12.66 -0.04 8.34
N ASN A 46 -11.35 -0.30 8.25
CA ASN A 46 -10.82 -1.52 7.65
C ASN A 46 -11.20 -2.77 8.45
N ALA A 47 -11.18 -2.71 9.78
CA ALA A 47 -11.55 -3.83 10.65
C ALA A 47 -13.04 -4.20 10.50
N VAL A 48 -13.93 -3.23 10.31
CA VAL A 48 -15.37 -3.47 10.13
C VAL A 48 -15.63 -4.25 8.84
N ILE A 49 -15.02 -3.84 7.72
CA ILE A 49 -15.16 -4.54 6.43
C ILE A 49 -14.57 -5.95 6.53
N ASN A 50 -13.37 -6.08 7.10
CA ASN A 50 -12.70 -7.37 7.27
C ASN A 50 -13.49 -8.33 8.17
N ALA A 51 -14.16 -7.83 9.22
CA ALA A 51 -15.01 -8.64 10.07
C ALA A 51 -16.20 -9.25 9.29
N GLY A 52 -16.74 -8.52 8.32
CA GLY A 52 -17.78 -9.03 7.42
C GLY A 52 -17.30 -10.20 6.57
N ILE A 53 -16.08 -10.12 6.04
CA ILE A 53 -15.44 -11.20 5.27
C ILE A 53 -15.11 -12.38 6.19
N LEU A 54 -14.56 -12.12 7.37
CA LEU A 54 -14.12 -13.14 8.33
C LEU A 54 -15.26 -14.07 8.77
N LYS A 55 -16.48 -13.56 8.90
CA LYS A 55 -17.68 -14.35 9.21
C LYS A 55 -18.03 -15.39 8.15
N LYS A 56 -17.57 -15.20 6.91
CA LYS A 56 -17.81 -16.12 5.78
C LYS A 56 -16.69 -17.15 5.62
N MET A 57 -15.61 -17.03 6.39
CA MET A 57 -14.45 -17.92 6.30
C MET A 57 -14.62 -19.16 7.20
N ASN A 58 -13.94 -20.25 6.86
CA ASN A 58 -13.87 -21.41 7.75
C ASN A 58 -12.96 -21.10 8.97
N ALA A 59 -13.08 -21.94 10.02
CA ALA A 59 -12.34 -21.73 11.27
C ALA A 59 -10.81 -21.73 11.09
N PHE A 60 -10.30 -22.48 10.13
CA PHE A 60 -8.86 -22.55 9.84
C PHE A 60 -8.33 -21.21 9.30
N TRP A 61 -8.96 -20.68 8.25
CA TRP A 61 -8.56 -19.42 7.64
C TRP A 61 -8.83 -18.23 8.55
N GLN A 62 -9.93 -18.26 9.33
CA GLN A 62 -10.19 -17.26 10.36
C GLN A 62 -9.05 -17.20 11.39
N LYS A 63 -8.55 -18.36 11.84
CA LYS A 63 -7.45 -18.42 12.79
C LYS A 63 -6.15 -17.86 12.19
N ILE A 64 -5.81 -18.24 10.96
CA ILE A 64 -4.62 -17.72 10.26
C ILE A 64 -4.70 -16.21 10.07
N PHE A 65 -5.85 -15.71 9.62
CA PHE A 65 -6.06 -14.28 9.42
C PHE A 65 -5.87 -13.50 10.72
N LEU A 66 -6.46 -13.97 11.83
CA LEU A 66 -6.37 -13.31 13.12
C LEU A 66 -5.00 -13.42 13.80
N THR A 67 -4.19 -14.44 13.47
CA THR A 67 -2.85 -14.60 14.05
C THR A 67 -1.77 -14.01 13.16
N ILE A 68 -1.49 -14.68 12.04
CA ILE A 68 -0.38 -14.36 11.14
C ILE A 68 -0.78 -13.19 10.23
N GLY A 69 -2.03 -13.16 9.75
CA GLY A 69 -2.52 -12.11 8.86
C GLY A 69 -2.40 -10.71 9.49
N ILE A 70 -2.94 -10.53 10.70
CA ILE A 70 -2.81 -9.27 11.43
C ILE A 70 -1.35 -8.95 11.75
N LEU A 71 -0.53 -9.93 12.13
CA LEU A 71 0.89 -9.71 12.44
C LEU A 71 1.65 -9.19 11.20
N ILE A 72 1.45 -9.79 10.04
CA ILE A 72 2.05 -9.33 8.78
C ILE A 72 1.49 -7.96 8.37
N ALA A 73 0.18 -7.75 8.48
CA ALA A 73 -0.45 -6.48 8.12
C ALA A 73 0.06 -5.33 9.01
N VAL A 74 0.30 -5.59 10.29
CA VAL A 74 0.72 -4.55 11.24
C VAL A 74 2.23 -4.36 11.24
N PHE A 75 3.01 -5.43 11.45
CA PHE A 75 4.45 -5.34 11.58
C PHE A 75 5.16 -5.52 10.24
N GLY A 76 4.68 -6.44 9.42
CA GLY A 76 5.22 -6.68 8.08
C GLY A 76 5.15 -5.42 7.23
N MET A 77 3.95 -4.84 7.07
CA MET A 77 3.77 -3.67 6.21
C MET A 77 4.34 -2.37 6.80
N ARG A 78 4.37 -2.20 8.13
CA ARG A 78 4.83 -0.94 8.74
C ARG A 78 6.31 -0.92 9.13
N LEU A 79 6.88 -2.05 9.56
CA LEU A 79 8.28 -2.12 10.00
C LEU A 79 9.17 -2.84 8.99
N VAL A 80 8.80 -4.07 8.61
CA VAL A 80 9.66 -4.91 7.76
C VAL A 80 9.72 -4.37 6.34
N PHE A 81 8.57 -3.97 5.78
CA PHE A 81 8.45 -3.57 4.39
C PHE A 81 9.27 -2.32 4.04
N PRO A 82 9.26 -1.21 4.82
CA PRO A 82 10.15 -0.08 4.57
C PRO A 82 11.64 -0.46 4.60
N VAL A 83 12.05 -1.29 5.56
CA VAL A 83 13.44 -1.74 5.68
C VAL A 83 13.85 -2.59 4.47
N VAL A 84 12.99 -3.50 4.03
CA VAL A 84 13.24 -4.33 2.85
C VAL A 84 13.34 -3.46 1.59
N ILE A 85 12.49 -2.44 1.45
CA ILE A 85 12.57 -1.50 0.34
C ILE A 85 13.92 -0.79 0.32
N VAL A 86 14.36 -0.26 1.46
CA VAL A 86 15.65 0.43 1.55
C VAL A 86 16.80 -0.53 1.26
N ALA A 87 16.76 -1.74 1.82
CA ALA A 87 17.78 -2.76 1.56
C ALA A 87 17.89 -3.10 0.07
N VAL A 88 16.77 -3.29 -0.63
CA VAL A 88 16.77 -3.60 -2.07
C VAL A 88 17.15 -2.39 -2.91
N SER A 89 16.57 -1.22 -2.63
CA SER A 89 16.78 0.01 -3.41
C SER A 89 18.22 0.52 -3.28
N ALA A 90 18.79 0.49 -2.07
CA ALA A 90 20.15 0.90 -1.80
C ALA A 90 21.20 -0.21 -1.98
N LYS A 91 20.76 -1.45 -2.30
CA LYS A 91 21.60 -2.65 -2.35
C LYS A 91 22.43 -2.86 -1.07
N LEU A 92 21.84 -2.54 0.06
CA LEU A 92 22.41 -2.71 1.40
C LEU A 92 21.90 -4.02 2.03
N GLY A 93 22.66 -4.55 2.98
CA GLY A 93 22.19 -5.64 3.82
C GLY A 93 20.98 -5.19 4.68
N PRO A 94 20.04 -6.10 5.03
CA PRO A 94 18.90 -5.75 5.89
C PRO A 94 19.31 -5.16 7.24
N ILE A 95 20.45 -5.60 7.79
CA ILE A 95 20.99 -5.10 9.05
C ILE A 95 21.51 -3.68 8.89
N GLU A 96 22.18 -3.37 7.78
CA GLU A 96 22.68 -2.04 7.45
C GLU A 96 21.53 -1.06 7.21
N ALA A 97 20.44 -1.50 6.60
CA ALA A 97 19.24 -0.68 6.42
C ALA A 97 18.58 -0.31 7.77
N ILE A 98 18.57 -1.22 8.74
CA ILE A 98 18.10 -0.94 10.11
C ILE A 98 19.06 0.04 10.78
N ASP A 99 20.36 -0.19 10.71
CA ASP A 99 21.37 0.68 11.30
C ASP A 99 21.28 2.11 10.74
N LEU A 100 21.12 2.23 9.42
CA LEU A 100 20.90 3.50 8.74
C LEU A 100 19.65 4.23 9.25
N SER A 101 18.56 3.51 9.52
CA SER A 101 17.32 4.11 10.03
C SER A 101 17.48 4.79 11.40
N PHE A 102 18.43 4.33 12.22
CA PHE A 102 18.73 4.91 13.53
C PHE A 102 19.84 5.96 13.48
N ASN A 103 20.88 5.72 12.67
CA ASN A 103 22.09 6.55 12.67
C ASN A 103 22.04 7.71 11.66
N ASP A 104 21.27 7.59 10.57
CA ASP A 104 21.12 8.62 9.54
C ASP A 104 19.68 8.67 8.99
N PRO A 105 18.73 9.24 9.75
CA PRO A 105 17.32 9.27 9.39
C PRO A 105 17.02 10.05 8.10
N ASP A 106 17.82 11.07 7.80
CA ASP A 106 17.64 11.91 6.60
C ASP A 106 17.98 11.12 5.33
N LYS A 107 19.10 10.39 5.35
CA LYS A 107 19.47 9.49 4.25
C LYS A 107 18.51 8.30 4.12
N TYR A 108 18.03 7.76 5.24
CA TYR A 108 17.01 6.71 5.20
C TYR A 108 15.72 7.22 4.52
N LYS A 109 15.27 8.44 4.87
CA LYS A 109 14.11 9.08 4.26
C LYS A 109 14.29 9.33 2.76
N GLU A 110 15.48 9.76 2.34
CA GLU A 110 15.82 9.94 0.92
C GLU A 110 15.66 8.62 0.15
N LEU A 111 16.25 7.53 0.66
CA LEU A 111 16.19 6.22 0.02
C LEU A 111 14.76 5.66 -0.05
N VAL A 112 13.95 5.86 0.98
CA VAL A 112 12.52 5.49 0.96
C VAL A 112 11.75 6.31 -0.07
N THR A 113 11.99 7.62 -0.13
CA THR A 113 11.33 8.53 -1.07
C THR A 113 11.70 8.20 -2.51
N ASP A 114 12.96 7.84 -2.76
CA ASP A 114 13.46 7.44 -4.07
C ASP A 114 12.84 6.15 -4.60
N ALA A 115 12.46 5.23 -3.69
CA ALA A 115 11.75 4.02 -4.04
C ALA A 115 10.26 4.26 -4.33
N HIS A 116 9.67 5.35 -3.83
CA HIS A 116 8.23 5.64 -3.93
C HIS A 116 7.67 5.56 -5.37
N PRO A 117 8.31 6.15 -6.41
CA PRO A 117 7.79 6.05 -7.79
C PRO A 117 7.65 4.61 -8.29
N SER A 118 8.57 3.72 -7.92
CA SER A 118 8.52 2.31 -8.33
C SER A 118 7.34 1.57 -7.68
N ILE A 119 7.15 1.78 -6.38
CA ILE A 119 6.08 1.15 -5.58
C ILE A 119 4.72 1.67 -6.06
N ALA A 120 4.61 2.98 -6.25
CA ALA A 120 3.39 3.63 -6.72
C ALA A 120 3.02 3.17 -8.14
N ALA A 121 3.99 3.01 -9.04
CA ALA A 121 3.73 2.51 -10.38
C ALA A 121 3.32 1.04 -10.38
N PHE A 122 4.01 0.19 -9.61
CA PHE A 122 3.67 -1.24 -9.49
C PHE A 122 2.27 -1.44 -8.91
N GLY A 123 2.02 -0.90 -7.71
CA GLY A 123 0.74 -1.04 -7.02
C GLY A 123 -0.38 -0.28 -7.73
N GLY A 124 -0.08 0.90 -8.27
CA GLY A 124 -1.02 1.70 -9.04
C GLY A 124 -1.50 0.99 -10.30
N MET A 125 -0.61 0.31 -11.03
CA MET A 125 -1.00 -0.50 -12.20
C MET A 125 -1.86 -1.70 -11.82
N PHE A 126 -1.52 -2.39 -10.72
CA PHE A 126 -2.33 -3.50 -10.23
C PHE A 126 -3.74 -3.05 -9.83
N LEU A 127 -3.86 -1.96 -9.08
CA LEU A 127 -5.15 -1.38 -8.69
C LEU A 127 -5.92 -0.81 -9.87
N LEU A 128 -5.24 -0.21 -10.84
CA LEU A 128 -5.84 0.27 -12.08
C LEU A 128 -6.47 -0.88 -12.86
N MET A 129 -5.80 -2.03 -12.93
CA MET A 129 -6.36 -3.22 -13.57
C MET A 129 -7.62 -3.72 -12.87
N ILE A 130 -7.60 -3.85 -11.54
CA ILE A 130 -8.80 -4.21 -10.76
C ILE A 130 -9.94 -3.22 -11.05
N PHE A 131 -9.62 -1.93 -11.10
CA PHE A 131 -10.61 -0.89 -11.37
C PHE A 131 -11.17 -0.93 -12.80
N LEU A 132 -10.33 -1.13 -13.82
CA LEU A 132 -10.75 -1.21 -15.21
C LEU A 132 -11.58 -2.47 -15.47
N ASP A 133 -11.16 -3.61 -14.92
CA ASP A 133 -11.90 -4.86 -15.03
C ASP A 133 -13.24 -4.77 -14.28
N PHE A 134 -13.24 -4.14 -13.10
CA PHE A 134 -14.49 -3.78 -12.45
C PHE A 134 -15.33 -2.90 -13.39
N ILE A 135 -14.81 -1.78 -13.92
CA ILE A 135 -15.59 -0.86 -14.75
C ILE A 135 -16.18 -1.49 -16.03
N PHE A 136 -15.42 -2.34 -16.72
CA PHE A 136 -15.81 -2.93 -17.99
C PHE A 136 -16.67 -4.18 -17.85
N ASP A 137 -16.84 -4.72 -16.65
CA ASP A 137 -17.77 -5.82 -16.37
C ASP A 137 -19.24 -5.40 -16.65
N GLU A 138 -19.81 -5.99 -17.71
CA GLU A 138 -21.18 -5.79 -18.19
C GLU A 138 -22.23 -6.42 -17.26
N ASP A 139 -21.86 -7.42 -16.44
CA ASP A 139 -22.79 -8.21 -15.64
C ASP A 139 -23.06 -7.61 -14.24
N ARG A 140 -22.63 -6.37 -13.99
CA ARG A 140 -22.81 -5.74 -12.69
C ARG A 140 -24.22 -5.20 -12.48
N ASP A 141 -24.84 -5.66 -11.40
CA ASP A 141 -26.18 -5.25 -10.98
C ASP A 141 -26.30 -3.75 -10.62
N ILE A 142 -25.21 -3.10 -10.20
CA ILE A 142 -25.22 -1.73 -9.66
C ILE A 142 -24.29 -0.82 -10.48
N HIS A 143 -24.91 -0.02 -11.36
CA HIS A 143 -24.24 1.05 -12.09
C HIS A 143 -24.43 2.41 -11.41
N TRP A 144 -23.34 3.07 -11.01
CA TRP A 144 -23.38 4.34 -10.27
C TRP A 144 -23.57 5.51 -11.23
N LEU A 145 -22.82 5.53 -12.33
CA LEU A 145 -22.83 6.55 -13.38
C LEU A 145 -23.29 5.94 -14.72
N ARG A 146 -24.58 5.60 -14.80
CA ARG A 146 -25.19 4.89 -15.95
C ARG A 146 -24.90 5.51 -17.33
N TRP A 147 -24.66 6.82 -17.44
CA TRP A 147 -24.29 7.45 -18.72
C TRP A 147 -22.89 7.03 -19.15
N ILE A 148 -21.91 7.05 -18.24
CA ILE A 148 -20.50 6.79 -18.55
C ILE A 148 -20.25 5.28 -18.62
N GLU A 149 -20.89 4.52 -17.73
CA GLU A 149 -20.66 3.08 -17.63
C GLU A 149 -21.26 2.29 -18.80
N ARG A 150 -22.41 2.70 -19.37
CA ARG A 150 -23.02 1.99 -20.51
C ARG A 150 -22.16 1.92 -21.78
N PRO A 151 -21.54 3.02 -22.26
CA PRO A 151 -20.63 2.95 -23.41
C PRO A 151 -19.31 2.26 -23.06
N LEU A 152 -18.82 2.40 -21.82
CA LEU A 152 -17.60 1.72 -21.37
C LEU A 152 -17.81 0.19 -21.25
N ALA A 153 -18.94 -0.27 -20.73
CA ALA A 153 -19.27 -1.69 -20.62
C ALA A 153 -19.37 -2.36 -22.01
N LYS A 154 -19.93 -1.66 -23.01
CA LYS A 154 -19.93 -2.14 -24.41
C LYS A 154 -18.54 -2.29 -25.02
N LEU A 155 -17.55 -1.51 -24.54
CA LEU A 155 -16.14 -1.63 -24.92
C LEU A 155 -15.44 -2.79 -24.19
N GLY A 156 -16.01 -3.27 -23.08
CA GLY A 156 -15.56 -4.44 -22.31
C GLY A 156 -15.66 -5.77 -23.06
N LYS A 157 -16.35 -5.84 -24.21
CA LYS A 157 -16.38 -7.03 -25.08
C LYS A 157 -15.03 -7.45 -25.65
N VAL A 158 -14.00 -6.62 -25.49
CA VAL A 158 -12.63 -6.94 -25.83
C VAL A 158 -11.88 -7.08 -24.51
N ASP A 159 -11.67 -8.33 -24.06
CA ASP A 159 -10.96 -8.64 -22.80
C ASP A 159 -9.58 -7.94 -22.70
N MET A 160 -8.97 -7.62 -23.84
CA MET A 160 -7.69 -6.91 -23.93
C MET A 160 -7.78 -5.38 -23.80
N LEU A 161 -8.97 -4.79 -23.77
CA LEU A 161 -9.13 -3.34 -23.76
C LEU A 161 -8.69 -2.72 -22.42
N SER A 162 -8.96 -3.38 -21.29
CA SER A 162 -8.41 -3.00 -19.97
C SER A 162 -6.89 -2.87 -20.02
N VAL A 163 -6.23 -3.86 -20.59
CA VAL A 163 -4.76 -3.91 -20.70
C VAL A 163 -4.24 -2.78 -21.59
N CYS A 164 -4.87 -2.56 -22.75
CA CYS A 164 -4.51 -1.48 -23.67
C CYS A 164 -4.65 -0.09 -23.00
N VAL A 165 -5.77 0.16 -22.31
CA VAL A 165 -6.00 1.42 -21.60
C VAL A 165 -5.00 1.60 -20.47
N ALA A 166 -4.74 0.55 -19.69
CA ALA A 166 -3.75 0.59 -18.61
C ALA A 166 -2.34 0.89 -19.14
N LEU A 167 -1.93 0.28 -20.26
CA LEU A 167 -0.64 0.56 -20.90
C LEU A 167 -0.55 1.97 -21.47
N ILE A 168 -1.64 2.52 -22.04
CA ILE A 168 -1.68 3.91 -22.51
C ILE A 168 -1.53 4.87 -21.32
N ILE A 169 -2.25 4.63 -20.22
CA ILE A 169 -2.14 5.43 -19.00
C ILE A 169 -0.73 5.34 -18.43
N LEU A 170 -0.13 4.15 -18.40
CA LEU A 170 1.26 3.95 -17.96
C LEU A 170 2.24 4.72 -18.84
N LEU A 171 2.07 4.67 -20.16
CA LEU A 171 2.93 5.36 -21.12
C LEU A 171 2.85 6.88 -20.93
N ILE A 172 1.64 7.43 -20.83
CA ILE A 172 1.44 8.86 -20.57
C ILE A 172 2.08 9.22 -19.24
N THR A 173 1.83 8.43 -18.18
CA THR A 173 2.36 8.70 -16.84
C THR A 173 3.88 8.67 -16.81
N ALA A 174 4.50 7.70 -17.49
CA ALA A 174 5.95 7.62 -17.62
C ALA A 174 6.51 8.84 -18.39
N MET A 175 5.88 9.22 -19.50
CA MET A 175 6.41 10.29 -20.36
C MET A 175 6.19 11.70 -19.80
N THR A 176 5.13 11.95 -19.02
CA THR A 176 4.78 13.29 -18.55
C THR A 176 5.07 13.53 -17.07
N PHE A 177 4.81 12.54 -16.21
CA PHE A 177 4.94 12.70 -14.76
C PHE A 177 6.25 12.11 -14.22
N ALA A 178 6.73 11.00 -14.78
CA ALA A 178 7.97 10.37 -14.32
C ALA A 178 9.25 11.06 -14.83
N THR A 179 9.16 11.77 -15.96
CA THR A 179 10.24 12.65 -16.48
C THR A 179 10.48 13.86 -15.58
N GLN A 180 9.48 14.27 -14.80
CA GLN A 180 9.53 15.40 -13.87
C GLN A 180 9.56 14.94 -12.40
N ALA A 181 9.78 13.65 -12.13
CA ALA A 181 9.78 13.14 -10.76
C ALA A 181 10.87 13.83 -9.93
N HIS A 182 10.46 14.54 -8.90
CA HIS A 182 11.35 15.24 -7.98
C HIS A 182 12.10 14.23 -7.11
N GLN A 183 13.44 14.26 -7.11
CA GLN A 183 14.25 13.68 -6.04
C GLN A 183 14.39 14.69 -4.88
N HIS A 184 14.61 14.17 -3.66
CA HIS A 184 15.02 15.01 -2.54
C HIS A 184 16.37 15.66 -2.89
N GLY A 185 16.48 17.00 -2.81
CA GLY A 185 17.70 17.73 -3.21
C GLY A 185 17.61 18.58 -4.49
N GLY A 186 16.46 18.65 -5.16
CA GLY A 186 16.20 19.62 -6.23
C GLY A 186 16.72 19.24 -7.63
N GLY A 187 17.22 18.01 -7.81
CA GLY A 187 17.56 17.46 -9.11
C GLY A 187 16.36 16.74 -9.76
N HIS A 188 16.11 16.99 -11.04
CA HIS A 188 15.25 16.13 -11.86
C HIS A 188 16.06 14.93 -12.31
N VAL A 189 15.65 13.73 -11.92
CA VAL A 189 16.19 12.48 -12.46
C VAL A 189 15.09 11.75 -13.18
N ASP A 190 15.36 11.38 -14.42
CA ASP A 190 14.42 10.63 -15.23
C ASP A 190 14.16 9.26 -14.60
N LYS A 191 12.99 9.09 -13.97
CA LYS A 191 12.51 7.82 -13.42
C LYS A 191 11.54 7.12 -14.36
N SER A 192 11.40 7.56 -15.62
CA SER A 192 10.45 7.01 -16.60
C SER A 192 10.68 5.52 -16.84
N ALA A 193 11.94 5.10 -16.97
CA ALA A 193 12.28 3.68 -17.11
C ALA A 193 11.87 2.86 -15.86
N THR A 194 12.02 3.43 -14.67
CA THR A 194 11.65 2.77 -13.40
C THR A 194 10.14 2.63 -13.30
N VAL A 195 9.39 3.70 -13.60
CA VAL A 195 7.93 3.69 -13.60
C VAL A 195 7.38 2.72 -14.64
N MET A 196 7.93 2.72 -15.85
CA MET A 196 7.49 1.83 -16.92
C MET A 196 7.76 0.35 -16.57
N LEU A 197 8.95 0.03 -16.09
CA LEU A 197 9.31 -1.35 -15.72
C LEU A 197 8.48 -1.84 -14.52
N SER A 198 8.33 -1.01 -13.49
CA SER A 198 7.55 -1.36 -12.30
C SER A 198 6.06 -1.48 -12.62
N GLY A 199 5.53 -0.59 -13.48
CA GLY A 199 4.15 -0.64 -13.93
C GLY A 199 3.84 -1.87 -14.77
N ILE A 200 4.74 -2.24 -15.68
CA ILE A 200 4.62 -3.50 -16.45
C ILE A 200 4.68 -4.70 -15.51
N ALA A 201 5.57 -4.71 -14.51
CA ALA A 201 5.64 -5.79 -13.53
C ALA A 201 4.33 -5.90 -12.71
N GLY A 202 3.71 -4.78 -12.35
CA GLY A 202 2.40 -4.75 -11.69
C GLY A 202 1.29 -5.34 -12.56
N LEU A 203 1.27 -4.96 -13.84
CA LEU A 203 0.34 -5.51 -14.84
C LEU A 203 0.53 -7.03 -15.04
N ILE A 204 1.78 -7.50 -15.18
CA ILE A 204 2.08 -8.94 -15.31
C ILE A 204 1.60 -9.69 -14.07
N THR A 205 1.86 -9.14 -12.88
CA THR A 205 1.43 -9.76 -11.62
C THR A 205 -0.09 -9.89 -11.58
N TYR A 206 -0.81 -8.85 -11.99
CA TYR A 206 -2.27 -8.90 -12.08
C TYR A 206 -2.76 -10.01 -13.01
N LEU A 207 -2.22 -10.08 -14.23
CA LEU A 207 -2.62 -11.09 -15.22
C LEU A 207 -2.33 -12.52 -14.74
N ILE A 208 -1.21 -12.75 -14.06
CA ILE A 208 -0.88 -14.06 -13.48
C ILE A 208 -1.87 -14.42 -12.38
N VAL A 209 -2.15 -13.50 -11.45
CA VAL A 209 -3.09 -13.76 -10.36
C VAL A 209 -4.50 -14.00 -10.89
N GLY A 210 -4.97 -13.18 -11.84
CA GLY A 210 -6.24 -13.35 -12.53
C GLY A 210 -6.33 -14.73 -13.19
N GLY A 211 -5.29 -15.12 -13.95
CA GLY A 211 -5.23 -16.41 -14.62
C GLY A 211 -5.14 -17.64 -13.70
N LEU A 212 -4.67 -17.47 -12.46
CA LEU A 212 -4.67 -18.55 -11.44
C LEU A 212 -5.98 -18.63 -10.65
N SER A 213 -6.79 -17.56 -10.66
CA SER A 213 -8.02 -17.45 -9.89
C SER A 213 -9.29 -17.84 -10.65
N GLY A 214 -9.20 -17.96 -11.99
CA GLY A 214 -10.24 -18.51 -12.86
C GLY A 214 -10.12 -20.02 -13.02
#